data_AF-B1YE20-F1
#
_entry.id   AF-B1YE20-F1
#
_cell.length_a   1.000
_cell.length_b   1.000
_cell.length_c   1.000
_cell.angle_alpha   90.00
_cell.angle_beta   90.00
_cell.angle_gamma   90.00
#
_symmetry.space_group_name_H-M   'P 1'
#
loop_
_entity.id
_entity.type
_entity.pdbx_description
1 polymer ?
#
loop_
_entity_poly.entity_id
_entity_poly.type
_entity_poly.pdbx_seq_one_letter_code
_entity_poly.pdbx_strand_id
1 'polypeptide(L)'
;MLASSLIIGAGVPVALFYIAYKTASWVFLAAAALLGALAIFWGAVMALAAFVPILDYVDALAEERGSRLNAYRALARSLLEELDEVNAVLKEIRDELKRLGET
;
A
#
# COMPACT_ATOMS: atom_id res chain seq x y z
N MET A 1 11.63 -6.55 -12.11
CA MET A 1 12.24 -5.21 -12.26
C MET A 1 13.19 -4.85 -11.12
N LEU A 2 12.80 -5.04 -9.85
CA LEU A 2 13.67 -4.76 -8.69
C LEU A 2 14.99 -5.56 -8.67
N ALA A 3 14.95 -6.86 -8.99
CA ALA A 3 16.18 -7.67 -9.08
C ALA A 3 17.12 -7.16 -10.18
N SER A 4 16.56 -6.79 -11.33
CA SER A 4 17.32 -6.23 -12.47
C SER A 4 17.92 -4.88 -12.14
N SER A 5 17.19 -4.00 -11.44
CA SER A 5 17.72 -2.70 -10.98
C SER A 5 18.84 -2.86 -9.96
N LEU A 6 18.77 -3.89 -9.10
CA LEU A 6 19.85 -4.21 -8.15
C LEU A 6 21.10 -4.74 -8.86
N ILE A 7 20.92 -5.61 -9.85
CA ILE A 7 22.02 -6.15 -10.67
C ILE A 7 22.70 -5.02 -11.46
N ILE A 8 21.93 -4.11 -12.06
CA ILE A 8 22.48 -2.97 -12.80
C ILE A 8 23.13 -1.96 -11.84
N GLY A 9 22.46 -1.61 -10.75
CA GLY A 9 22.92 -0.57 -9.82
C GLY A 9 24.10 -0.96 -8.93
N ALA A 10 24.29 -2.26 -8.66
CA ALA A 10 25.37 -2.74 -7.79
C ALA A 10 26.24 -3.81 -8.45
N GLY A 11 25.63 -4.76 -9.18
CA GLY A 11 26.37 -5.83 -9.84
C GLY A 11 27.30 -5.35 -10.95
N VAL A 12 26.82 -4.45 -11.82
CA VAL A 12 27.62 -3.90 -12.93
C VAL A 12 28.81 -3.06 -12.43
N PRO A 13 28.65 -2.12 -11.48
CA PRO A 13 29.80 -1.40 -10.90
C PRO A 13 30.83 -2.33 -10.26
N VAL A 14 30.41 -3.32 -9.48
CA VAL A 14 31.33 -4.27 -8.82
C VAL A 14 32.10 -5.08 -9.84
N ALA A 15 31.44 -5.59 -10.88
CA ALA A 15 32.09 -6.35 -11.94
C ALA A 15 33.08 -5.49 -12.75
N LEU A 16 32.70 -4.26 -13.10
CA LEU A 16 33.57 -3.32 -13.82
C LEU A 16 34.81 -2.95 -13.02
N PHE A 17 34.65 -2.66 -11.72
CA PHE A 17 35.78 -2.38 -10.83
C PHE A 17 36.69 -3.58 -10.65
N TYR A 18 36.14 -4.79 -10.54
CA TYR A 18 36.94 -6.01 -10.44
C TYR A 18 37.81 -6.22 -11.69
N ILE A 19 37.22 -6.07 -12.89
CA ILE A 19 37.95 -6.20 -14.15
C ILE A 19 39.01 -5.09 -14.26
N ALA A 20 38.66 -3.84 -13.96
CA ALA A 20 39.59 -2.72 -14.05
C ALA A 20 40.78 -2.87 -13.08
N TYR A 21 40.54 -3.33 -11.85
CA TYR A 21 41.58 -3.62 -10.87
C TYR A 21 42.51 -4.73 -11.35
N LYS A 22 41.96 -5.83 -11.87
CA LYS A 22 42.76 -6.97 -12.38
C LYS A 22 43.61 -6.60 -13.60
N THR A 23 43.14 -5.66 -14.41
CA THR A 23 43.85 -5.21 -15.63
C THR A 23 44.95 -4.19 -15.32
N ALA A 24 44.99 -3.62 -14.11
CA ALA A 24 46.01 -2.69 -13.60
C ALA A 24 46.32 -1.50 -14.52
N SER A 25 45.35 -1.10 -15.35
CA SER A 25 45.47 0.03 -16.28
C SER A 25 44.61 1.20 -15.81
N TRP A 26 45.23 2.38 -15.71
CA TRP A 26 44.56 3.59 -15.25
C TRP A 26 43.37 3.99 -16.14
N VAL A 27 43.44 3.69 -17.45
CA VAL A 27 42.35 3.95 -18.41
C VAL A 27 41.12 3.11 -18.09
N PHE A 28 41.32 1.83 -17.75
CA PHE A 28 40.24 0.93 -17.37
C PHE A 28 39.61 1.33 -16.03
N LEU A 29 40.40 1.83 -15.07
CA LEU A 29 39.87 2.37 -13.81
C LEU A 29 38.99 3.60 -14.03
N ALA A 30 39.43 4.54 -14.89
CA ALA A 30 38.63 5.71 -15.24
C ALA A 30 37.32 5.34 -15.95
N ALA A 31 37.38 4.40 -16.91
CA ALA A 31 36.19 3.91 -17.60
C ALA A 31 35.22 3.18 -16.65
N ALA A 32 35.73 2.34 -15.74
CA ALA A 32 34.92 1.64 -14.74
C ALA A 32 34.25 2.61 -13.76
N ALA A 33 34.91 3.70 -13.36
CA ALA A 33 34.32 4.73 -12.51
C ALA A 33 33.16 5.45 -13.22
N LEU A 34 33.35 5.85 -14.47
CA LEU A 34 32.31 6.53 -15.28
C LEU A 34 31.10 5.62 -15.54
N LEU A 35 31.35 4.40 -16.03
CA LEU A 35 30.30 3.43 -16.32
C LEU A 35 29.62 2.93 -15.03
N GLY A 36 30.38 2.77 -13.95
CA GLY A 36 29.85 2.41 -12.63
C GLY A 36 28.92 3.49 -12.08
N ALA A 37 29.31 4.76 -12.17
CA ALA A 37 28.46 5.88 -11.74
C ALA A 37 27.14 5.93 -12.54
N LEU A 38 27.23 5.75 -13.87
CA LEU A 38 26.05 5.65 -14.75
C LEU A 38 25.16 4.47 -14.39
N ALA A 39 25.75 3.31 -14.11
CA ALA A 39 25.01 2.10 -13.74
C ALA A 39 24.30 2.26 -12.38
N ILE A 40 24.96 2.88 -11.39
CA ILE A 40 24.34 3.22 -10.09
C ILE A 40 23.14 4.17 -10.30
N PHE A 41 23.32 5.24 -11.09
CA PHE A 41 22.26 6.21 -11.36
C PHE A 41 21.03 5.55 -12.00
N TRP A 42 21.23 4.81 -13.09
CA TRP A 42 20.12 4.14 -13.78
C TRP A 42 19.54 2.98 -12.96
N GLY A 43 20.36 2.27 -12.20
CA GLY A 43 19.89 1.26 -11.25
C GLY A 43 18.96 1.85 -10.19
N ALA A 44 19.29 3.02 -9.63
CA ALA A 44 18.45 3.72 -8.67
C ALA A 44 17.12 4.19 -9.29
N VAL A 45 17.18 4.79 -10.49
CA VAL A 45 15.98 5.23 -11.22
C VAL A 45 15.03 4.06 -11.51
N MET A 46 15.58 2.94 -12.00
CA MET A 46 14.79 1.73 -12.28
C MET A 46 14.23 1.09 -11.00
N ALA A 47 14.95 1.17 -9.89
CA ALA A 47 14.45 0.69 -8.60
C ALA A 47 13.25 1.54 -8.15
N LEU A 48 13.34 2.87 -8.20
CA LEU A 48 12.22 3.77 -7.88
C LEU A 48 11.02 3.55 -8.80
N ALA A 49 11.24 3.43 -10.11
CA ALA A 49 10.18 3.15 -11.07
C ALA A 49 9.47 1.81 -10.78
N ALA A 50 10.21 0.80 -10.31
CA ALA A 50 9.64 -0.49 -9.94
C ALA A 50 8.76 -0.45 -8.68
N PHE A 51 8.84 0.61 -7.86
CA PHE A 51 7.96 0.80 -6.70
C PHE A 51 6.63 1.47 -7.05
N VAL A 52 6.52 2.16 -8.20
CA VAL A 52 5.28 2.86 -8.61
C VAL A 52 4.04 1.95 -8.60
N PRO A 53 4.07 0.72 -9.17
CA PRO A 53 2.89 -0.15 -9.15
C PRO A 53 2.45 -0.58 -7.75
N ILE A 54 3.39 -0.62 -6.80
CA ILE A 54 3.10 -0.96 -5.41
C ILE A 54 2.38 0.21 -4.74
N LEU A 55 2.79 1.45 -5.02
CA LEU A 55 2.12 2.64 -4.53
C LEU A 55 0.69 2.74 -5.08
N ASP A 56 0.51 2.54 -6.39
CA ASP A 56 -0.82 2.53 -7.02
C ASP A 56 -1.73 1.47 -6.39
N TYR A 57 -1.18 0.28 -6.09
CA TYR A 57 -1.94 -0.77 -5.40
C TYR A 57 -2.36 -0.37 -3.98
N VAL A 58 -1.46 0.27 -3.23
CA VAL A 58 -1.75 0.73 -1.86
C VAL A 58 -2.83 1.81 -1.87
N ASP A 59 -2.77 2.74 -2.82
CA ASP A 59 -3.77 3.80 -2.98
C ASP A 59 -5.15 3.20 -3.34
N ALA A 60 -5.19 2.26 -4.28
CA ALA A 60 -6.43 1.55 -4.63
C ALA A 60 -7.01 0.78 -3.43
N LEU A 61 -6.16 0.13 -2.63
CA LEU A 61 -6.59 -0.58 -1.43
C LEU A 61 -7.14 0.39 -0.37
N ALA A 62 -6.52 1.56 -0.21
CA ALA A 62 -6.99 2.60 0.70
C ALA A 62 -8.37 3.13 0.30
N GLU A 63 -8.58 3.38 -0.99
CA GLU A 63 -9.88 3.81 -1.54
C GLU A 63 -10.96 2.74 -1.31
N GLU A 64 -10.66 1.47 -1.60
CA GLU A 64 -11.60 0.36 -1.38
C GLU A 64 -11.99 0.25 0.10
N ARG A 65 -11.02 0.38 1.01
CA ARG A 65 -11.26 0.35 2.46
C ARG A 65 -12.13 1.53 2.90
N GLY A 66 -11.90 2.72 2.35
CA GLY A 66 -12.73 3.90 2.59
C GLY A 66 -14.18 3.69 2.16
N SER A 67 -14.39 3.13 0.97
CA SER A 67 -15.73 2.78 0.46
C SER A 67 -16.46 1.78 1.36
N ARG A 68 -15.76 0.70 1.76
CA ARG A 68 -16.31 -0.29 2.70
C ARG A 68 -16.68 0.31 4.05
N LEU A 69 -15.85 1.20 4.61
CA LEU A 69 -16.16 1.90 5.87
C LEU A 69 -17.43 2.75 5.77
N ASN A 70 -17.62 3.45 4.65
CA ASN A 70 -18.83 4.23 4.42
C ASN A 70 -20.08 3.32 4.33
N ALA A 71 -19.97 2.18 3.64
CA ALA A 71 -21.04 1.19 3.57
C ALA A 71 -21.38 0.63 4.96
N TYR A 72 -20.39 0.28 5.78
CA TYR A 72 -20.63 -0.17 7.16
C TYR A 72 -21.25 0.91 8.04
N ARG A 73 -20.87 2.18 7.87
CA ARG A 73 -21.53 3.29 8.57
C ARG A 73 -23.00 3.43 8.18
N ALA A 74 -23.32 3.31 6.89
CA ALA A 74 -24.70 3.35 6.43
C ALA A 74 -25.50 2.18 7.00
N LEU A 75 -24.94 0.97 6.97
CA LEU A 75 -25.55 -0.22 7.56
C LEU A 75 -25.75 -0.07 9.07
N ALA A 76 -24.75 0.43 9.80
CA ALA A 76 -24.88 0.68 11.24
C ALA A 76 -25.99 1.69 11.56
N ARG A 77 -26.16 2.73 10.73
CA ARG A 77 -27.25 3.70 10.89
C ARG A 77 -28.62 3.06 10.62
N SER A 78 -28.74 2.25 9.58
CA SER A 78 -29.96 1.48 9.29
C SER A 78 -30.34 0.56 10.45
N LEU A 79 -29.36 -0.18 11.00
CA LEU A 79 -29.60 -1.05 12.14
C LEU A 79 -30.00 -0.28 13.41
N LEU A 80 -29.49 0.92 13.62
CA LEU A 80 -29.91 1.77 14.73
C LEU A 80 -31.36 2.23 14.58
N GLU A 81 -31.78 2.61 13.38
CA GLU A 81 -33.17 2.97 13.10
C GLU A 81 -34.13 1.79 13.33
N GLU A 82 -33.75 0.59 12.86
CA GLU A 82 -34.53 -0.63 13.14
C GLU A 82 -34.62 -0.93 14.64
N LEU A 83 -33.53 -0.74 15.40
CA LEU A 83 -33.53 -0.92 16.85
C LEU A 83 -34.42 0.10 17.57
N ASP A 84 -34.48 1.33 17.10
CA ASP A 84 -35.38 2.36 17.66
C ASP A 84 -36.86 2.01 17.39
N GLU A 85 -37.17 1.49 16.21
CA GLU A 85 -38.52 1.00 15.89
C GLU A 85 -38.93 -0.18 16.78
N VAL A 86 -38.02 -1.16 16.97
CA VAL A 86 -38.26 -2.27 17.91
C VAL A 86 -38.49 -1.76 19.33
N ASN A 87 -37.72 -0.76 19.78
CA ASN A 87 -37.89 -0.15 21.09
C ASN A 87 -39.25 0.56 21.24
N ALA A 88 -39.74 1.20 20.17
CA ALA A 88 -41.06 1.81 20.14
C ALA A 88 -42.17 0.75 20.31
N VAL A 89 -42.10 -0.34 19.55
CA VAL A 89 -43.05 -1.47 19.66
C VAL A 89 -43.01 -2.08 21.06
N LEU A 90 -41.82 -2.29 21.64
CA LEU A 90 -41.70 -2.81 23.00
C LEU A 90 -42.31 -1.88 24.06
N LYS A 91 -42.21 -0.55 23.87
CA LYS A 91 -42.89 0.42 24.74
C LYS A 91 -44.40 0.33 24.62
N GLU A 92 -44.93 0.23 23.40
CA GLU A 92 -46.37 0.06 23.19
C GLU A 92 -46.90 -1.19 23.88
N ILE A 93 -46.22 -2.34 23.69
CA ILE A 93 -46.58 -3.60 24.37
C ILE A 93 -46.57 -3.42 25.89
N ARG A 94 -45.53 -2.78 26.43
CA ARG A 94 -45.42 -2.52 27.88
C ARG A 94 -46.57 -1.65 28.38
N ASP A 95 -46.92 -0.59 27.65
CA ASP A 95 -47.95 0.36 28.06
C ASP A 95 -49.35 -0.28 27.98
N GLU A 96 -49.59 -1.14 26.99
CA GLU A 96 -50.82 -1.95 26.87
C GLU A 96 -50.95 -2.95 28.05
N LEU A 97 -49.84 -3.64 28.41
CA LEU A 97 -49.83 -4.55 29.56
C LEU A 97 -50.09 -3.81 30.89
N LYS A 98 -49.59 -2.58 31.04
CA LYS A 98 -49.90 -1.76 32.22
C LYS A 98 -51.37 -1.40 32.31
N ARG A 99 -52.00 -1.00 31.19
CA ARG A 99 -53.44 -0.71 31.15
C ARG A 99 -54.28 -1.89 31.60
N LEU A 100 -53.95 -3.09 31.12
CA LEU A 100 -54.67 -4.32 31.50
C LEU A 100 -54.49 -4.70 32.98
N GLY A 101 -53.37 -4.33 33.61
CA GLY A 101 -53.13 -4.57 35.03
C GLY A 101 -53.79 -3.56 35.98
N GLU A 102 -54.23 -2.42 35.47
CA GLU A 102 -54.94 -1.38 36.24
C GLU A 102 -56.47 -1.53 36.21
N THR A 103 -56.99 -2.42 35.35
CA THR A 103 -58.39 -2.89 35.32
C THR A 103 -58.57 -4.18 36.11
#